data_AF-A0A4P9UQF8-F1
#
_entry.id   AF-A0A4P9UQF8-F1
#
_cell.length_a   1.000
_cell.length_b   1.000
_cell.length_c   1.000
_cell.angle_alpha   90.00
_cell.angle_beta   90.00
_cell.angle_gamma   90.00
#
_symmetry.space_group_name_H-M   'P 1'
#
loop_
_entity.id
_entity.type
_entity.pdbx_description
1 polymer ?
#
loop_
_entity_poly.entity_id
_entity_poly.type
_entity_poly.pdbx_seq_one_letter_code
_entity_poly.pdbx_strand_id
1 'polypeptide(L)'
;MKNHDQTSNVPILVWDTCDIALQQAQFLVESGEASDQDEGFTEACADSDLFTFEWEALTDCLTETMTSTNPDGHWHAEVENFGWRRQNGGKYFKAENGRELLHELLPNTECTFKIFLEDGRLRIQNFHHDAPTGNEWYTVRPVAP
;
A
#
# COMPACT_ATOMS: atom_id res chain seq x y z
N MET A 1 5.94 34.91 5.06
CA MET A 1 5.99 33.58 5.72
C MET A 1 5.07 32.66 4.95
N LYS A 2 5.61 31.73 4.18
CA LYS A 2 4.83 30.64 3.58
C LYS A 2 5.03 29.46 4.52
N ASN A 3 4.03 29.15 5.34
CA ASN A 3 4.02 27.89 6.08
C ASN A 3 3.80 26.80 5.01
N HIS A 4 4.87 26.07 4.68
CA HIS A 4 4.72 24.76 4.04
C HIS A 4 4.07 23.87 5.08
N ASP A 5 2.84 23.46 4.79
CA ASP A 5 2.15 22.44 5.55
C ASP A 5 2.99 21.17 5.51
N GLN A 6 3.17 20.53 6.67
CA GLN A 6 4.04 19.38 6.80
C GLN A 6 3.37 18.17 6.14
N THR A 7 3.88 17.75 4.98
CA THR A 7 3.65 16.39 4.47
C THR A 7 4.04 15.41 5.57
N SER A 8 3.12 14.58 6.03
CA SER A 8 3.46 13.48 6.94
C SER A 8 4.43 12.56 6.21
N ASN A 9 5.71 12.57 6.60
CA ASN A 9 6.72 11.67 6.05
C ASN A 9 6.51 10.20 6.46
N VAL A 10 5.48 9.92 7.27
CA VAL A 10 5.17 8.59 7.78
C VAL A 10 3.98 8.03 7.01
N PRO A 11 4.11 6.83 6.40
CA PRO A 11 3.00 6.18 5.74
C PRO A 11 1.92 5.80 6.76
N ILE A 12 0.65 5.93 6.35
CA ILE A 12 -0.49 5.48 7.15
C ILE A 12 -0.70 3.97 7.06
N LEU A 13 -0.28 3.36 5.94
CA LEU A 13 -0.36 1.93 5.67
C LEU A 13 0.84 1.50 4.83
N VAL A 14 1.34 0.28 5.08
CA VAL A 14 2.47 -0.31 4.37
C VAL A 14 2.12 -1.75 4.03
N TRP A 15 2.38 -2.13 2.77
CA TRP A 15 2.36 -3.52 2.34
C TRP A 15 3.78 -3.94 1.98
N ASP A 16 4.38 -4.77 2.83
CA ASP A 16 5.70 -5.35 2.64
C ASP A 16 5.68 -6.80 3.14
N THR A 17 5.57 -7.75 2.22
CA THR A 17 5.44 -9.16 2.57
C THR A 17 6.68 -9.71 3.26
N CYS A 18 7.85 -9.14 3.00
CA CYS A 18 9.09 -9.53 3.68
C CYS A 18 9.07 -9.06 5.13
N ASP A 19 8.68 -7.81 5.38
CA ASP A 19 8.58 -7.27 6.74
C ASP A 19 7.48 -7.98 7.55
N ILE A 20 6.33 -8.28 6.94
CA ILE A 20 5.27 -9.10 7.53
C ILE A 20 5.81 -10.47 7.97
N ALA A 21 6.51 -11.17 7.06
CA ALA A 21 7.07 -12.49 7.36
C ALA A 21 8.16 -12.43 8.44
N LEU A 22 8.97 -11.37 8.47
CA LEU A 22 9.99 -11.16 9.53
C LEU A 22 9.34 -10.91 10.90
N GLN A 23 8.26 -10.12 10.95
CA GLN A 23 7.51 -9.87 12.18
C GLN A 23 6.84 -11.14 12.69
N GLN A 24 6.24 -11.94 11.80
CA GLN A 24 5.65 -13.23 12.16
C GLN A 24 6.72 -14.22 12.63
N ALA A 25 7.88 -14.28 11.97
CA ALA A 25 9.00 -15.12 12.39
C ALA A 25 9.46 -14.79 13.82
N GLN A 26 9.56 -13.49 14.14
CA GLN A 26 9.90 -13.04 15.49
C GLN A 26 8.85 -13.51 16.51
N PHE A 27 7.56 -13.37 16.18
CA PHE A 27 6.47 -13.84 17.03
C PHE A 27 6.53 -15.36 17.28
N LEU A 28 6.75 -16.17 16.24
CA LEU A 28 6.83 -17.63 16.34
C LEU A 28 7.99 -18.10 17.23
N VAL A 29 9.13 -17.41 17.18
CA VAL A 29 10.27 -17.69 18.08
C VAL A 29 9.92 -17.31 19.51
N GLU A 30 9.28 -16.15 19.72
CA GLU A 30 8.88 -15.68 21.05
C GLU A 30 7.78 -16.55 21.68
N SER A 31 6.86 -17.09 20.88
CA SER A 31 5.82 -18.01 21.32
C SER A 31 6.31 -19.44 21.54
N GLY A 32 7.52 -19.77 21.06
CA GLY A 32 8.11 -21.11 21.11
C GLY A 32 7.55 -22.06 20.06
N GLU A 33 6.91 -21.53 19.03
CA GLU A 33 6.40 -22.27 17.86
C GLU A 33 7.50 -22.54 16.82
N ALA A 34 8.53 -21.70 16.75
CA ALA A 34 9.75 -21.91 15.95
C ALA A 34 11.01 -21.95 16.83
N SER A 35 12.02 -22.73 16.41
CA SER A 35 13.29 -22.87 17.15
C SER A 35 14.25 -21.71 16.94
N ASP A 36 14.22 -21.08 15.76
CA ASP A 36 14.98 -19.90 15.40
C ASP A 36 14.27 -19.05 14.33
N GLN A 37 14.87 -17.91 14.00
CA GLN A 37 14.30 -16.93 13.08
C GLN A 37 14.23 -17.43 11.63
N ASP A 38 15.15 -18.31 11.20
CA ASP A 38 15.18 -18.84 9.84
C ASP A 38 14.03 -19.85 9.64
N GLU A 39 13.79 -20.71 10.63
CA GLU A 39 12.63 -21.61 10.67
C GLU A 39 11.32 -20.79 10.68
N GLY A 40 11.19 -19.83 11.60
CA GLY A 40 9.99 -19.00 11.70
C GLY A 40 9.69 -18.20 10.43
N PHE A 41 10.73 -17.69 9.75
CA PHE A 41 10.57 -16.97 8.49
C PHE A 41 10.12 -17.90 7.36
N THR A 42 10.67 -19.11 7.29
CA THR A 42 10.26 -20.12 6.31
C THR A 42 8.79 -20.52 6.50
N GLU A 43 8.36 -20.70 7.75
CA GLU A 43 6.96 -20.98 8.09
C GLU A 43 6.05 -19.81 7.72
N ALA A 44 6.41 -18.58 8.10
CA ALA A 44 5.64 -17.39 7.77
C ALA A 44 5.49 -17.17 6.26
N CYS A 45 6.55 -17.40 5.47
CA CYS A 45 6.47 -17.30 4.00
C CYS A 45 5.56 -18.37 3.37
N ALA A 46 5.39 -19.52 4.02
CA ALA A 46 4.54 -20.59 3.52
C ALA A 46 3.07 -20.44 3.94
N ASP A 47 2.78 -19.55 4.89
CA ASP A 47 1.44 -19.29 5.40
C ASP A 47 0.67 -18.30 4.51
N SER A 48 -0.16 -18.83 3.62
CA SER A 48 -1.03 -17.99 2.78
C SER A 48 -2.11 -17.26 3.57
N ASP A 49 -2.52 -17.81 4.72
CA ASP A 49 -3.58 -17.23 5.54
C ASP A 49 -3.06 -15.97 6.23
N LEU A 50 -1.80 -15.96 6.71
CA LEU A 50 -1.11 -14.78 7.21
C LEU A 50 -1.24 -13.59 6.25
N PHE A 51 -0.79 -13.76 5.00
CA PHE A 51 -0.85 -12.68 4.01
C PHE A 51 -2.28 -12.30 3.63
N THR A 52 -3.20 -13.26 3.65
CA THR A 52 -4.62 -12.97 3.41
C THR A 52 -5.20 -12.09 4.50
N PHE A 53 -4.96 -12.41 5.77
CA PHE A 53 -5.41 -11.61 6.91
C PHE A 53 -4.79 -10.22 6.92
N GLU A 54 -3.48 -10.10 6.68
CA GLU A 54 -2.80 -8.81 6.60
C GLU A 54 -3.33 -7.95 5.44
N TRP A 55 -3.61 -8.58 4.30
CA TRP A 55 -4.20 -7.88 3.15
C TRP A 55 -5.60 -7.36 3.45
N GLU A 56 -6.45 -8.19 4.07
CA GLU A 56 -7.80 -7.82 4.48
C GLU A 56 -7.75 -6.63 5.46
N ALA A 57 -6.95 -6.73 6.53
CA ALA A 57 -6.77 -5.67 7.51
C ALA A 57 -6.28 -4.35 6.89
N LEU A 58 -5.32 -4.42 5.96
CA LEU A 58 -4.84 -3.25 5.22
C LEU A 58 -5.96 -2.61 4.39
N THR A 59 -6.71 -3.43 3.64
CA THR A 59 -7.78 -2.91 2.77
C THR A 59 -8.96 -2.37 3.55
N ASP A 60 -9.26 -2.90 4.73
CA ASP A 60 -10.29 -2.38 5.63
C ASP A 60 -9.88 -1.02 6.20
N CYS A 61 -8.65 -0.89 6.72
CA CYS A 61 -8.12 0.40 7.18
C CYS A 61 -8.11 1.46 6.06
N LEU A 62 -7.76 1.05 4.83
CA LEU A 62 -7.79 1.94 3.68
C LEU A 62 -9.23 2.34 3.32
N THR A 63 -10.19 1.42 3.43
CA THR A 63 -11.61 1.68 3.20
C THR A 63 -12.13 2.74 4.18
N GLU A 64 -11.81 2.63 5.47
CA GLU A 64 -12.20 3.63 6.48
C GLU A 64 -11.63 5.03 6.14
N THR A 65 -10.37 5.07 5.70
CA THR A 65 -9.71 6.31 5.27
C THR A 65 -10.40 6.90 4.04
N MET A 66 -10.73 6.06 3.05
CA MET A 66 -11.44 6.46 1.83
C MET A 66 -12.84 7.00 2.14
N THR A 67 -13.63 6.30 2.95
CA THR A 67 -14.98 6.74 3.35
C THR A 67 -14.96 8.08 4.06
N SER A 68 -13.96 8.30 4.92
CA SER A 68 -13.79 9.56 5.64
C SER A 68 -13.39 10.72 4.72
N THR A 69 -12.65 10.43 3.65
CA THR A 69 -12.09 11.45 2.73
C THR A 69 -13.01 11.76 1.54
N ASN A 70 -13.70 10.74 1.01
CA ASN A 70 -14.50 10.80 -0.20
C ASN A 70 -15.58 9.71 -0.21
N PRO A 71 -16.70 9.92 0.52
CA PRO A 71 -17.75 8.91 0.63
C PRO A 71 -18.44 8.58 -0.70
N ASP A 72 -18.36 9.46 -1.70
CA ASP A 72 -18.96 9.26 -3.03
C ASP A 72 -18.16 8.26 -3.90
N GLY A 73 -16.90 8.00 -3.57
CA GLY A 73 -16.07 6.97 -4.21
C GLY A 73 -15.59 7.28 -5.63
N HIS A 74 -15.72 8.53 -6.10
CA HIS A 74 -15.21 8.97 -7.41
C HIS A 74 -13.80 9.56 -7.28
N TRP A 75 -12.85 9.03 -8.05
CA TRP A 75 -11.43 9.32 -7.90
C TRP A 75 -10.78 9.71 -9.23
N HIS A 76 -9.73 10.53 -9.12
CA HIS A 76 -8.77 10.76 -10.18
C HIS A 76 -7.38 10.42 -9.67
N ALA A 77 -6.67 9.59 -10.41
CA ALA A 77 -5.28 9.27 -10.11
C ALA A 77 -4.36 9.77 -11.21
N GLU A 78 -3.20 10.26 -10.79
CA GLU A 78 -2.06 10.58 -11.63
C GLU A 78 -0.91 9.68 -11.19
N VAL A 79 -0.18 9.10 -12.14
CA VAL A 79 1.03 8.32 -11.88
C VAL A 79 2.24 9.01 -12.51
N GLU A 80 3.34 9.03 -11.77
CA GLU A 80 4.64 9.53 -12.21
C GLU A 80 5.67 8.41 -12.26
N ASN A 81 6.48 8.41 -13.32
CA ASN A 81 7.55 7.42 -13.56
C ASN A 81 7.08 5.95 -13.56
N PHE A 82 5.91 5.67 -14.14
CA PHE A 82 5.35 4.33 -14.25
C PHE A 82 6.24 3.39 -15.08
N GLY A 83 6.58 2.24 -14.49
CA GLY A 83 7.36 1.16 -15.09
C GLY A 83 8.74 1.57 -15.66
N TRP A 84 9.36 0.65 -16.41
CA TRP A 84 10.73 0.83 -16.92
C TRP A 84 10.91 2.01 -17.89
N ARG A 85 9.82 2.43 -18.55
CA ARG A 85 9.81 3.60 -19.46
C ARG A 85 9.59 4.93 -18.75
N ARG A 86 9.32 4.92 -17.44
CA ARG A 86 9.04 6.11 -16.63
C ARG A 86 7.93 6.97 -17.23
N GLN A 87 6.82 6.34 -17.62
CA GLN A 87 5.71 7.06 -18.23
C GLN A 87 4.87 7.76 -17.17
N ASN A 88 4.27 8.89 -17.53
CA ASN A 88 3.27 9.54 -16.69
C ASN A 88 1.89 9.24 -17.27
N GLY A 89 0.90 9.12 -16.41
CA GLY A 89 -0.46 8.80 -16.80
C GLY A 89 -1.49 9.36 -15.83
N GLY A 90 -2.75 9.30 -16.22
CA GLY A 90 -3.84 9.61 -15.32
C GLY A 90 -5.13 8.97 -15.77
N LYS A 91 -6.03 8.74 -14.80
CA LYS A 91 -7.35 8.16 -15.06
C LYS A 91 -8.38 8.60 -14.03
N TYR A 92 -9.63 8.60 -14.47
CA TYR A 92 -10.81 8.68 -13.60
C TYR A 92 -11.37 7.27 -13.39
N PHE A 93 -11.78 6.97 -12.18
CA PHE A 93 -12.36 5.67 -11.82
C PHE A 93 -13.26 5.80 -10.60
N LYS A 94 -14.03 4.74 -10.32
CA LYS A 94 -14.83 4.61 -9.11
C LYS A 94 -14.27 3.45 -8.29
N ALA A 95 -14.13 3.65 -6.99
CA ALA A 95 -13.73 2.62 -6.04
C ALA A 95 -14.45 2.87 -4.71
N GLU A 96 -15.17 1.86 -4.23
CA GLU A 96 -16.00 1.95 -3.04
C GLU A 96 -15.28 1.43 -1.79
N ASN A 97 -14.18 0.72 -1.96
CA ASN A 97 -13.35 0.17 -0.89
C ASN A 97 -11.86 0.16 -1.26
N GLY A 98 -11.01 -0.10 -0.26
CA GLY A 98 -9.56 -0.13 -0.40
C GLY A 98 -9.07 -1.15 -1.41
N ARG A 99 -9.72 -2.32 -1.50
CA ARG A 99 -9.36 -3.37 -2.47
C ARG A 99 -9.56 -2.91 -3.91
N GLU A 100 -10.71 -2.30 -4.21
CA GLU A 100 -11.00 -1.74 -5.53
C GLU A 100 -10.05 -0.60 -5.88
N LEU A 101 -9.74 0.29 -4.93
CA LEU A 101 -8.81 1.39 -5.15
C LEU A 101 -7.42 0.86 -5.55
N LEU A 102 -6.89 -0.10 -4.80
CA LEU A 102 -5.58 -0.69 -5.07
C LEU A 102 -5.58 -1.48 -6.37
N HIS A 103 -6.65 -2.23 -6.67
CA HIS A 103 -6.81 -2.95 -7.95
C HIS A 103 -6.81 -1.99 -9.15
N GLU A 104 -7.41 -0.82 -9.02
CA GLU A 104 -7.38 0.19 -10.08
C GLU A 104 -5.97 0.78 -10.25
N LEU A 105 -5.19 0.95 -9.18
CA LEU A 105 -3.93 1.70 -9.25
C LEU A 105 -2.72 0.83 -9.52
N LEU A 106 -2.59 -0.27 -8.78
CA LEU A 106 -1.38 -1.06 -8.76
C LEU A 106 -1.33 -2.07 -9.91
N PRO A 107 -0.13 -2.38 -10.42
CA PRO A 107 0.03 -3.47 -11.38
C PRO A 107 -0.37 -4.81 -10.74
N ASN A 108 -0.94 -5.71 -11.54
CA ASN A 108 -1.28 -7.07 -11.10
C ASN A 108 -0.01 -7.96 -11.04
N THR A 109 0.85 -7.67 -10.08
CA THR A 109 2.13 -8.34 -9.85
C THR A 109 2.55 -8.19 -8.39
N GLU A 110 3.60 -8.90 -7.98
CA GLU A 110 4.19 -8.73 -6.67
C GLU A 110 4.79 -7.32 -6.54
N CYS A 111 4.32 -6.60 -5.53
CA CYS A 111 4.79 -5.27 -5.21
C CYS A 111 4.82 -5.04 -3.70
N THR A 112 5.70 -4.15 -3.30
CA THR A 112 5.73 -3.52 -1.98
C THR A 112 5.23 -2.10 -2.17
N PHE A 113 4.40 -1.57 -1.27
CA PHE A 113 3.93 -0.20 -1.40
C PHE A 113 3.67 0.48 -0.06
N LYS A 114 3.67 1.81 -0.09
CA LYS A 114 3.44 2.68 1.06
C LYS A 114 2.36 3.68 0.70
N ILE A 115 1.37 3.84 1.57
CA ILE A 115 0.26 4.78 1.40
C ILE A 115 0.42 5.92 2.39
N PHE A 116 0.30 7.15 1.91
CA PHE A 116 0.36 8.39 2.67
C PHE A 116 -0.95 9.15 2.48
N LEU A 117 -1.39 9.86 3.51
CA LEU A 117 -2.49 10.82 3.43
C LEU A 117 -1.95 12.23 3.57
N GLU A 118 -2.03 13.01 2.49
CA GLU A 118 -1.50 14.38 2.40
C GLU A 118 -2.60 15.31 1.87
N ASP A 119 -3.00 16.32 2.64
CA ASP A 119 -3.99 17.33 2.24
C ASP A 119 -5.29 16.75 1.65
N GLY A 120 -5.80 15.67 2.26
CA GLY A 120 -7.02 14.96 1.80
C GLY A 120 -6.84 14.18 0.50
N ARG A 121 -5.59 13.87 0.12
CA ARG A 121 -5.23 13.06 -1.05
C ARG A 121 -4.42 11.87 -0.60
N LEU A 122 -4.62 10.74 -1.27
CA LEU A 122 -3.78 9.57 -1.07
C LEU A 122 -2.57 9.67 -1.98
N ARG A 123 -1.39 9.40 -1.44
CA ARG A 123 -0.19 9.19 -2.23
C ARG A 123 0.31 7.78 -2.01
N ILE A 124 0.63 7.09 -3.08
CA ILE A 124 1.10 5.69 -3.01
C ILE A 124 2.46 5.61 -3.67
N GLN A 125 3.46 5.21 -2.90
CA GLN A 125 4.77 4.85 -3.43
C GLN A 125 4.79 3.37 -3.72
N ASN A 126 5.00 2.99 -4.98
CA ASN A 126 5.00 1.60 -5.42
C ASN A 126 6.41 1.11 -5.77
N PHE A 127 6.73 -0.11 -5.33
CA PHE A 127 7.99 -0.80 -5.58
C PHE A 127 7.66 -2.15 -6.22
N HIS A 128 8.22 -2.40 -7.39
CA HIS A 128 8.11 -3.67 -8.09
C HIS A 128 9.37 -3.89 -8.94
N HIS A 129 9.50 -5.05 -9.57
CA HIS A 129 10.72 -5.44 -10.30
C HIS A 129 11.18 -4.43 -11.37
N ASP A 130 10.26 -3.70 -12.01
CA ASP A 130 10.55 -2.66 -13.01
C ASP A 130 10.84 -1.27 -12.39
N ALA A 131 10.49 -1.06 -11.12
CA ALA A 131 10.72 0.15 -10.36
C ALA A 131 11.23 -0.15 -8.92
N PRO A 132 12.37 -0.85 -8.76
CA PRO A 132 12.79 -1.38 -7.47
C PRO A 132 13.20 -0.30 -6.46
N THR A 133 13.45 0.93 -6.92
CA THR A 133 13.83 2.06 -6.07
C THR A 133 12.65 2.95 -5.66
N GLY A 134 11.41 2.56 -5.97
CA GLY A 134 10.22 3.27 -5.52
C GLY A 134 10.02 4.63 -6.17
N ASN A 135 10.43 4.77 -7.42
CA ASN A 135 10.26 6.01 -8.17
C ASN A 135 8.84 6.17 -8.73
N GLU A 136 8.04 5.10 -8.71
CA GLU A 136 6.65 5.11 -9.16
C GLU A 136 5.75 5.65 -8.05
N TRP A 137 5.11 6.78 -8.32
CA TRP A 137 4.23 7.47 -7.38
C TRP A 137 2.85 7.68 -7.98
N TYR A 138 1.82 7.28 -7.24
CA TYR A 138 0.44 7.62 -7.54
C TYR A 138 0.00 8.76 -6.63
N THR A 139 -0.67 9.76 -7.21
CA THR A 139 -1.40 10.80 -6.47
C THR A 139 -2.88 10.65 -6.79
N VAL A 140 -3.68 10.37 -5.77
CA VAL A 140 -5.10 10.05 -5.89
C VAL A 140 -5.91 11.11 -5.16
N ARG A 141 -6.80 11.77 -5.88
CA ARG A 141 -7.62 12.86 -5.35
C ARG A 141 -9.11 12.55 -5.49
N PRO A 142 -9.93 12.92 -4.49
CA PRO A 142 -11.39 12.93 -4.62
C PRO A 142 -11.80 13.78 -5.81
N VAL A 143 -12.87 13.38 -6.50
CA VAL A 143 -13.50 14.16 -7.55
C VAL A 143 -14.98 14.25 -7.24
N ALA A 144 -15.56 15.44 -7.42
CA ALA A 144 -17.00 15.57 -7.38
C ALA A 144 -17.63 14.70 -8.50
N PRO A 145 -18.77 14.07 -8.25
CA PRO A 145 -19.51 13.30 -9.27
C PRO A 145 -19.95 14.14 -10.47
#